data_AF-A0A835V3S3-F1
#
_entry.id   AF-A0A835V3S3-F1
#
_cell.length_a   1.000
_cell.length_b   1.000
_cell.length_c   1.000
_cell.angle_alpha   90.00
_cell.angle_beta   90.00
_cell.angle_gamma   90.00
#
_symmetry.space_group_name_H-M   'P 1'
#
loop_
_entity.id
_entity.type
_entity.pdbx_description
1 polymer ?
#
loop_
_entity_poly.entity_id
_entity_poly.type
_entity_poly.pdbx_seq_one_letter_code
_entity_poly.pdbx_strand_id
1 'polypeptide(L)'
;MSSAKAPSPEQPAIWSRIRLGDRCDIPIMHRLIQQSIASHLLDDHFSPNECSLSALFPSSPLPPFRSYTVLILELSPSPIVSNESESDFRPLVKRIALQSVVEDPEAAAFASPRGAALVVAGFVLCFPNYSTFMGRPGLYVEDIFVREVWRRRGLGRMMLTLVVREAAKMGCGKVEWSVLDRNDNASSFYEGMGAAMFPQWRIFRLTGEELSKYAGEEEDRDGQL
;
A
#
# COMPACT_ATOMS: atom_id res chain seq x y z
N MET A 1 22.44 5.38 -48.68
CA MET A 1 21.03 5.66 -48.39
C MET A 1 20.42 4.39 -47.81
N SER A 2 20.30 4.31 -46.48
CA SER A 2 19.60 3.21 -45.82
C SER A 2 18.42 3.82 -45.08
N SER A 3 17.25 3.27 -45.40
CA SER A 3 15.92 3.79 -45.10
C SER A 3 15.74 4.12 -43.62
N ALA A 4 15.26 5.34 -43.34
CA ALA A 4 14.70 5.70 -42.06
C ALA A 4 13.58 4.69 -41.73
N LYS A 5 13.71 4.02 -40.58
CA LYS A 5 12.68 3.15 -40.03
C LYS A 5 11.46 4.02 -39.74
N ALA A 6 10.32 3.67 -40.31
CA ALA A 6 9.04 4.33 -40.01
C ALA A 6 8.83 4.40 -38.47
N PRO A 7 8.19 5.45 -37.94
CA PRO A 7 7.90 5.53 -36.51
C PRO A 7 7.15 4.26 -36.09
N SER A 8 7.71 3.54 -35.12
CA SER A 8 7.04 2.44 -34.42
C SER A 8 5.63 2.89 -34.04
N PRO A 9 4.59 2.04 -34.14
CA PRO A 9 3.29 2.35 -33.55
C PRO A 9 3.54 2.79 -32.10
N GLU A 10 2.89 3.89 -31.67
CA GLU A 10 3.07 4.45 -30.34
C GLU A 10 2.95 3.31 -29.32
N GLN A 11 4.05 3.03 -28.61
CA GLN A 11 4.07 2.00 -27.60
C GLN A 11 2.91 2.30 -26.62
N PRO A 12 2.00 1.35 -26.37
CA PRO A 12 0.86 1.60 -25.50
C PRO A 12 1.38 2.09 -24.16
N ALA A 13 0.72 3.08 -23.58
CA ALA A 13 1.13 3.67 -22.33
C ALA A 13 -0.08 3.97 -21.46
N ILE A 14 0.15 4.03 -20.16
CA ILE A 14 -0.86 4.41 -19.18
C ILE A 14 -0.29 5.46 -18.24
N TRP A 15 -1.14 6.40 -17.83
CA TRP A 15 -0.81 7.35 -16.80
C TRP A 15 -1.14 6.76 -15.45
N SER A 16 -0.22 6.87 -14.51
CA SER A 16 -0.41 6.49 -13.12
C SER A 16 -0.32 7.70 -12.22
N ARG A 17 -1.14 7.75 -11.17
CA ARG A 17 -1.05 8.70 -10.06
C ARG A 17 -0.99 7.93 -8.75
N ILE A 18 -0.04 8.24 -7.89
CA ILE A 18 -0.07 7.84 -6.48
C ILE A 18 -0.39 9.07 -5.64
N ARG A 19 -1.50 9.02 -4.90
CA ARG A 19 -1.98 10.10 -4.03
C ARG A 19 -2.29 9.58 -2.63
N LEU A 20 -2.52 10.49 -1.69
CA LEU A 20 -3.10 10.13 -0.40
C LEU A 20 -4.52 9.60 -0.60
N GLY A 21 -4.85 8.54 0.12
CA GLY A 21 -6.22 8.07 0.28
C GLY A 21 -6.98 8.89 1.32
N ASP A 22 -8.30 8.86 1.22
CA ASP A 22 -9.20 9.49 2.18
C ASP A 22 -10.49 8.68 2.36
N ARG A 23 -11.44 9.23 3.12
CA ARG A 23 -12.71 8.56 3.44
C ARG A 23 -13.53 8.17 2.20
N CYS A 24 -13.42 8.89 1.09
CA CYS A 24 -14.12 8.56 -0.15
C CYS A 24 -13.57 7.27 -0.79
N ASP A 25 -12.35 6.85 -0.43
CA ASP A 25 -11.73 5.64 -0.94
C ASP A 25 -12.09 4.38 -0.14
N ILE A 26 -12.77 4.49 1.02
CA ILE A 26 -13.10 3.34 1.88
C ILE A 26 -13.81 2.21 1.10
N PRO A 27 -14.85 2.47 0.28
CA PRO A 27 -15.54 1.39 -0.43
C PRO A 27 -14.65 0.67 -1.44
N ILE A 28 -13.74 1.39 -2.11
CA ILE A 28 -12.84 0.78 -3.11
C ILE A 28 -11.68 0.06 -2.43
N MET A 29 -11.16 0.60 -1.32
CA MET A 29 -10.17 -0.07 -0.50
C MET A 29 -10.68 -1.38 0.07
N HIS A 30 -11.93 -1.40 0.57
CA HIS A 30 -12.57 -2.61 1.05
C HIS A 30 -12.57 -3.72 -0.01
N ARG A 31 -12.94 -3.40 -1.25
CA ARG A 31 -12.88 -4.34 -2.39
C ARG A 31 -11.46 -4.81 -2.69
N LEU A 32 -10.47 -3.92 -2.67
CA LEU A 32 -9.06 -4.28 -2.89
C LEU A 32 -8.55 -5.22 -1.79
N ILE A 33 -8.92 -4.99 -0.54
CA ILE A 33 -8.56 -5.84 0.59
C ILE A 33 -9.21 -7.22 0.44
N GLN A 34 -10.48 -7.28 0.06
CA GLN A 34 -11.16 -8.55 -0.23
C GLN A 34 -10.46 -9.32 -1.36
N GLN A 35 -10.08 -8.66 -2.46
CA GLN A 35 -9.29 -9.28 -3.53
C GLN A 35 -7.91 -9.74 -3.02
N SER A 36 -7.27 -8.96 -2.14
CA SER A 36 -5.98 -9.33 -1.54
C SER A 36 -6.09 -10.61 -0.70
N ILE A 37 -7.08 -10.67 0.20
CA ILE A 37 -7.35 -11.84 1.06
C ILE A 37 -7.61 -13.08 0.20
N ALA A 38 -8.52 -12.98 -0.77
CA ALA A 38 -8.85 -14.07 -1.68
C ALA A 38 -7.61 -14.60 -2.44
N SER A 39 -6.68 -13.70 -2.81
CA SER A 39 -5.46 -14.08 -3.54
C SER A 39 -4.40 -14.79 -2.67
N HIS A 40 -4.48 -14.70 -1.34
CA HIS A 40 -3.51 -15.30 -0.42
C HIS A 40 -3.99 -16.64 0.19
N LEU A 41 -5.18 -17.15 -0.19
CA LEU A 41 -5.79 -18.37 0.39
C LEU A 41 -5.79 -18.36 1.93
N LEU A 42 -5.92 -17.17 2.54
CA LEU A 42 -6.01 -17.03 3.99
C LEU A 42 -7.44 -17.40 4.43
N ASP A 43 -7.55 -18.19 5.51
CA ASP A 43 -8.83 -18.66 6.05
C ASP A 43 -9.82 -17.51 6.37
N ASP A 44 -11.11 -17.84 6.35
CA ASP A 44 -12.32 -16.99 6.50
C ASP A 44 -12.39 -16.09 7.76
N HIS A 45 -11.35 -16.03 8.59
CA HIS A 45 -11.33 -15.25 9.83
C HIS A 45 -11.07 -13.74 9.64
N PHE A 46 -10.79 -13.29 8.41
CA PHE A 46 -10.56 -11.87 8.10
C PHE A 46 -11.73 -11.30 7.28
N SER A 47 -12.70 -10.70 7.97
CA SER A 47 -13.81 -9.98 7.33
C SER A 47 -13.83 -8.52 7.78
N PRO A 48 -12.87 -7.68 7.32
CA PRO A 48 -12.96 -6.25 7.56
C PRO A 48 -14.24 -5.72 6.90
N ASN A 49 -14.90 -4.77 7.54
CA ASN A 49 -16.02 -4.02 6.97
C ASN A 49 -15.62 -2.55 6.77
N GLU A 50 -16.41 -1.82 5.97
CA GLU A 50 -16.14 -0.41 5.67
C GLU A 50 -16.05 0.45 6.95
N CYS A 51 -16.88 0.18 7.96
CA CYS A 51 -16.83 0.89 9.24
C CYS A 51 -15.47 0.72 9.94
N SER A 52 -14.89 -0.48 9.90
CA SER A 52 -13.59 -0.76 10.51
C SER A 52 -12.45 -0.01 9.80
N LEU A 53 -12.56 0.16 8.47
CA LEU A 53 -11.58 0.92 7.69
C LEU A 53 -11.64 2.42 7.93
N SER A 54 -12.73 2.95 8.50
CA SER A 54 -12.83 4.37 8.83
C SER A 54 -11.78 4.83 9.86
N ALA A 55 -11.25 3.91 10.66
CA ALA A 55 -10.15 4.17 11.60
C ALA A 55 -8.85 4.60 10.90
N LEU A 56 -8.66 4.25 9.62
CA LEU A 56 -7.51 4.66 8.81
C LEU A 56 -7.55 6.15 8.46
N PHE A 57 -8.72 6.81 8.58
CA PHE A 57 -8.94 8.18 8.16
C PHE A 57 -9.55 9.02 9.29
N PRO A 58 -8.83 9.30 10.39
CA PRO A 58 -9.35 10.05 11.52
C PRO A 58 -9.80 11.46 11.11
N SER A 59 -10.76 12.04 11.84
CA SER A 59 -11.33 13.37 11.53
C SER A 59 -10.32 14.51 11.68
N SER A 60 -9.28 14.33 12.48
CA SER A 60 -8.14 15.25 12.61
C SER A 60 -6.85 14.46 12.33
N PRO A 61 -6.45 14.32 11.06
CA PRO A 61 -5.29 13.53 10.70
C PRO A 61 -3.99 14.26 11.06
N LEU A 62 -3.02 13.52 11.57
CA LEU A 62 -1.64 13.98 11.62
C LEU A 62 -1.08 14.08 10.17
N PRO A 63 0.04 14.80 9.97
CA PRO A 63 0.70 14.83 8.68
C PRO A 63 0.98 13.41 8.14
N PRO A 64 1.02 13.23 6.80
CA PRO A 64 1.31 11.94 6.19
C PRO A 64 2.55 11.29 6.78
N PHE A 65 2.51 9.97 6.93
CA PHE A 65 3.56 9.12 7.52
C PHE A 65 3.87 9.37 9.01
N ARG A 66 3.11 10.25 9.69
CA ARG A 66 3.12 10.41 11.16
C ARG A 66 1.97 9.68 11.85
N SER A 67 1.09 9.05 11.08
CA SER A 67 0.00 8.17 11.51
C SER A 67 -0.25 7.12 10.40
N TYR A 68 -1.35 6.35 10.51
CA TYR A 68 -1.85 5.55 9.39
C TYR A 68 -1.91 6.39 8.13
N THR A 69 -1.25 5.89 7.09
CA THR A 69 -1.14 6.55 5.80
C THR A 69 -1.47 5.55 4.72
N VAL A 70 -2.50 5.88 3.97
CA VAL A 70 -2.93 5.12 2.81
C VAL A 70 -2.49 5.87 1.56
N LEU A 71 -1.80 5.18 0.65
CA LEU A 71 -1.52 5.66 -0.69
C LEU A 71 -2.39 4.89 -1.68
N ILE A 72 -3.08 5.60 -2.56
CA ILE A 72 -3.94 5.04 -3.61
C ILE A 72 -3.22 5.15 -4.95
N LEU A 73 -3.17 4.04 -5.68
CA LEU A 73 -2.68 4.00 -7.05
C LEU A 73 -3.85 4.08 -8.02
N GLU A 74 -3.88 5.12 -8.83
CA GLU A 74 -4.85 5.34 -9.88
C GLU A 74 -4.19 5.25 -11.25
N LEU A 75 -4.95 4.75 -12.23
CA LEU A 75 -4.54 4.63 -13.62
C LEU A 75 -5.52 5.36 -14.53
N SER A 76 -5.03 5.92 -15.63
CA SER A 76 -5.85 6.55 -16.67
C SER A 76 -5.21 6.37 -18.06
N PRO A 77 -6.01 6.16 -19.11
CA PRO A 77 -5.52 6.19 -20.48
C PRO A 77 -5.10 7.61 -20.92
N SER A 78 -5.61 8.65 -20.25
CA SER A 78 -5.32 10.06 -20.56
C SER A 78 -4.42 10.71 -19.49
N PRO A 79 -3.70 11.80 -19.82
CA PRO A 79 -2.90 12.54 -18.85
C PRO A 79 -3.70 12.94 -17.60
N ILE A 80 -3.15 12.65 -16.42
CA ILE A 80 -3.79 12.99 -15.15
C ILE A 80 -3.33 14.39 -14.73
N VAL A 81 -4.25 15.35 -14.71
CA VAL A 81 -3.99 16.69 -14.17
C VAL A 81 -4.08 16.61 -12.64
N SER A 82 -3.00 16.94 -11.95
CA SER A 82 -2.97 17.01 -10.49
C SER A 82 -3.08 18.47 -10.06
N ASN A 83 -4.23 18.84 -9.51
CA ASN A 83 -4.50 20.19 -8.98
C ASN A 83 -4.26 20.29 -7.46
N GLU A 84 -3.71 19.26 -6.83
CA GLU A 84 -3.54 19.21 -5.37
C GLU A 84 -2.29 20.01 -4.97
N SER A 85 -2.51 21.29 -4.67
CA SER A 85 -1.51 22.24 -4.16
C SER A 85 -1.58 22.43 -2.63
N GLU A 86 -2.41 21.66 -1.92
CA GLU A 86 -2.81 21.97 -0.53
C GLU A 86 -2.37 20.94 0.51
N SER A 87 -1.47 20.02 0.17
CA SER A 87 -0.96 19.01 1.10
C SER A 87 0.57 18.96 1.12
N ASP A 88 1.14 18.64 2.29
CA ASP A 88 2.59 18.38 2.46
C ASP A 88 3.10 17.19 1.61
N PHE A 89 2.18 16.41 1.05
CA PHE A 89 2.46 15.36 0.10
C PHE A 89 2.05 15.76 -1.32
N ARG A 90 2.99 15.66 -2.26
CA ARG A 90 2.74 15.87 -3.69
C ARG A 90 2.45 14.54 -4.38
N PRO A 91 1.30 14.38 -5.06
CA PRO A 91 1.00 13.17 -5.81
C PRO A 91 2.08 12.85 -6.87
N LEU A 92 2.47 11.58 -6.96
CA LEU A 92 3.41 11.12 -7.97
C LEU A 92 2.66 10.74 -9.24
N VAL A 93 2.77 11.56 -10.28
CA VAL A 93 2.23 11.25 -11.61
C VAL A 93 3.36 10.76 -12.52
N LYS A 94 3.12 9.65 -13.21
CA LYS A 94 4.10 9.05 -14.13
C LYS A 94 3.39 8.40 -15.31
N ARG A 95 3.96 8.54 -16.51
CA ARG A 95 3.57 7.76 -17.68
C ARG A 95 4.38 6.46 -17.71
N ILE A 96 3.69 5.33 -17.84
CA ILE A 96 4.27 4.00 -17.85
C ILE A 96 4.07 3.40 -19.23
N ALA A 97 5.16 2.99 -19.86
CA ALA A 97 5.11 2.24 -21.11
C ALA A 97 4.64 0.81 -20.83
N LEU A 98 3.69 0.33 -21.63
CA LEU A 98 3.13 -1.00 -21.58
C LEU A 98 3.73 -1.85 -22.71
N GLN A 99 3.77 -3.17 -22.49
CA GLN A 99 4.15 -4.13 -23.53
C GLN A 99 2.98 -4.39 -24.49
N SER A 100 1.75 -4.38 -23.97
CA SER A 100 0.51 -4.55 -24.71
C SER A 100 -0.60 -3.72 -24.07
N VAL A 101 -1.70 -3.52 -24.80
CA VAL A 101 -2.94 -3.01 -24.21
C VAL A 101 -3.39 -3.96 -23.10
N VAL A 102 -3.93 -3.41 -22.02
CA VAL A 102 -4.44 -4.17 -20.88
C VAL A 102 -5.95 -4.03 -20.87
N GLU A 103 -6.64 -5.16 -20.98
CA GLU A 103 -8.08 -5.21 -20.79
C GLU A 103 -8.36 -5.41 -19.29
N ASP A 104 -9.17 -4.51 -18.73
CA ASP A 104 -9.55 -4.52 -17.33
C ASP A 104 -11.08 -4.69 -17.22
N PRO A 105 -11.59 -5.93 -17.17
CA PRO A 105 -13.02 -6.20 -17.14
C PRO A 105 -13.70 -5.68 -15.86
N GLU A 106 -12.95 -5.46 -14.78
CA GLU A 106 -13.48 -4.95 -13.52
C GLU A 106 -13.29 -3.42 -13.37
N ALA A 107 -12.83 -2.71 -14.40
CA ALA A 107 -12.52 -1.28 -14.32
C ALA A 107 -13.66 -0.44 -13.73
N ALA A 108 -14.92 -0.74 -14.09
CA ALA A 108 -16.09 -0.06 -13.56
C ALA A 108 -16.29 -0.30 -12.05
N ALA A 109 -16.00 -1.51 -11.56
CA ALA A 109 -16.04 -1.85 -10.14
C ALA A 109 -14.90 -1.19 -9.34
N PHE A 110 -13.85 -0.71 -10.02
CA PHE A 110 -12.74 0.00 -9.41
C PHE A 110 -12.61 1.45 -9.91
N ALA A 111 -13.72 2.07 -10.32
CA ALA A 111 -13.73 3.49 -10.67
C ALA A 111 -13.33 4.37 -9.47
N SER A 112 -12.40 5.30 -9.69
CA SER A 112 -11.96 6.22 -8.66
C SER A 112 -13.02 7.30 -8.38
N PRO A 113 -13.22 7.70 -7.11
CA PRO A 113 -14.08 8.83 -6.76
C PRO A 113 -13.54 10.19 -7.24
N ARG A 114 -12.30 10.23 -7.75
CA ARG A 114 -11.60 11.45 -8.17
C ARG A 114 -11.72 11.78 -9.65
N GLY A 115 -12.40 10.94 -10.45
CA GLY A 115 -12.67 11.26 -11.85
C GLY A 115 -13.14 10.08 -12.69
N ALA A 116 -14.04 10.35 -13.65
CA ALA A 116 -14.74 9.34 -14.43
C ALA A 116 -13.85 8.41 -15.29
N ALA A 117 -12.62 8.83 -15.60
CA ALA A 117 -11.66 8.05 -16.39
C ALA A 117 -10.49 7.49 -15.56
N LEU A 118 -10.59 7.55 -14.23
CA LEU A 118 -9.59 7.03 -13.31
C LEU A 118 -10.06 5.70 -12.73
N VAL A 119 -9.17 4.72 -12.72
CA VAL A 119 -9.41 3.41 -12.11
C VAL A 119 -8.38 3.21 -11.00
N VAL A 120 -8.82 2.78 -9.82
CA VAL A 120 -7.91 2.40 -8.73
C VAL A 120 -7.36 1.00 -9.03
N ALA A 121 -6.03 0.92 -9.09
CA ALA A 121 -5.30 -0.30 -9.42
C ALA A 121 -4.60 -0.93 -8.22
N GLY A 122 -4.54 -0.26 -7.08
CA GLY A 122 -3.87 -0.75 -5.89
C GLY A 122 -3.81 0.27 -4.76
N PHE A 123 -3.25 -0.17 -3.63
CA PHE A 123 -3.02 0.67 -2.48
C PHE A 123 -1.76 0.23 -1.70
N VAL A 124 -1.29 1.12 -0.84
CA VAL A 124 -0.32 0.82 0.23
C VAL A 124 -0.84 1.38 1.54
N LEU A 125 -0.82 0.57 2.61
CA LEU A 125 -1.06 1.00 3.98
C LEU A 125 0.26 0.95 4.76
N CYS A 126 0.64 2.07 5.37
CA CYS A 126 1.81 2.14 6.22
C CYS A 126 1.57 3.03 7.44
N PHE A 127 2.40 2.87 8.47
CA PHE A 127 2.34 3.65 9.71
C PHE A 127 3.73 3.76 10.36
N PRO A 128 3.96 4.77 11.23
CA PRO A 128 5.24 4.91 11.90
C PRO A 128 5.49 3.80 12.92
N ASN A 129 6.74 3.37 13.03
CA ASN A 129 7.24 2.53 14.12
C ASN A 129 8.54 3.14 14.71
N TYR A 130 9.12 2.50 15.72
CA TYR A 130 10.38 2.96 16.31
C TYR A 130 11.32 1.79 16.57
N SER A 131 12.60 1.99 16.27
CA SER A 131 13.64 1.02 16.63
C SER A 131 14.44 1.53 17.82
N THR A 132 14.34 0.81 18.94
CA THR A 132 15.20 1.06 20.11
C THR A 132 16.66 0.69 19.83
N PHE A 133 16.91 -0.31 18.97
CA PHE A 133 18.27 -0.67 18.55
C PHE A 133 18.95 0.41 17.70
N MET A 134 18.19 1.11 16.85
CA MET A 134 18.73 2.20 16.02
C MET A 134 18.57 3.59 16.67
N GLY A 135 17.76 3.71 17.71
CA GLY A 135 17.38 4.98 18.32
C GLY A 135 16.68 5.93 17.35
N ARG A 136 15.95 5.40 16.36
CA ARG A 136 15.36 6.19 15.26
C ARG A 136 13.93 5.73 14.93
N PRO A 137 13.06 6.65 14.49
CA PRO A 137 11.77 6.28 13.92
C PRO A 137 11.95 5.47 12.63
N GLY A 138 10.94 4.70 12.28
CA GLY A 138 10.83 3.98 11.01
C GLY A 138 9.41 4.03 10.48
N LEU A 139 9.17 3.37 9.35
CA LEU A 139 7.84 3.05 8.86
C LEU A 139 7.66 1.53 8.80
N TYR A 140 6.45 1.07 9.11
CA TYR A 140 6.01 -0.28 8.82
C TYR A 140 5.00 -0.24 7.67
N VAL A 141 5.20 -1.04 6.64
CA VAL A 141 4.22 -1.25 5.57
C VAL A 141 3.40 -2.49 5.94
N GLU A 142 2.13 -2.26 6.26
CA GLU A 142 1.20 -3.33 6.60
C GLU A 142 0.81 -4.12 5.35
N ASP A 143 0.37 -3.39 4.33
CA ASP A 143 -0.15 -3.97 3.11
C ASP A 143 0.34 -3.20 1.89
N ILE A 144 0.69 -3.95 0.85
CA ILE A 144 0.89 -3.45 -0.50
C ILE A 144 0.19 -4.37 -1.47
N PHE A 145 -0.79 -3.83 -2.21
CA PHE A 145 -1.57 -4.60 -3.15
C PHE A 145 -1.70 -3.89 -4.49
N VAL A 146 -1.53 -4.65 -5.56
CA VAL A 146 -1.85 -4.25 -6.94
C VAL A 146 -2.78 -5.31 -7.51
N ARG A 147 -3.88 -4.86 -8.13
CA ARG A 147 -4.84 -5.71 -8.84
C ARG A 147 -4.13 -6.56 -9.88
N GLU A 148 -4.56 -7.80 -10.01
CA GLU A 148 -3.84 -8.83 -10.79
C GLU A 148 -3.59 -8.42 -12.25
N VAL A 149 -4.61 -7.86 -12.91
CA VAL A 149 -4.55 -7.40 -14.31
C VAL A 149 -3.44 -6.37 -14.55
N TRP A 150 -3.02 -5.63 -13.50
CA TRP A 150 -2.00 -4.59 -13.53
C TRP A 150 -0.63 -5.01 -12.97
N ARG A 151 -0.47 -6.24 -12.45
CA ARG A 151 0.80 -6.74 -11.88
C ARG A 151 1.90 -6.88 -12.95
N ARG A 152 3.15 -7.11 -12.50
CA ARG A 152 4.35 -7.29 -13.36
C ARG A 152 4.68 -6.09 -14.27
N ARG A 153 4.19 -4.90 -13.93
CA ARG A 153 4.44 -3.63 -14.65
C ARG A 153 5.22 -2.60 -13.83
N GLY A 154 5.84 -3.04 -12.73
CA GLY A 154 6.61 -2.17 -11.83
C GLY A 154 5.77 -1.28 -10.90
N LEU A 155 4.44 -1.40 -10.90
CA LEU A 155 3.54 -0.59 -10.07
C LEU A 155 3.77 -0.81 -8.57
N GLY A 156 3.91 -2.05 -8.11
CA GLY A 156 4.24 -2.35 -6.71
C GLY A 156 5.57 -1.73 -6.29
N ARG A 157 6.61 -1.87 -7.13
CA ARG A 157 7.91 -1.20 -6.90
C ARG A 157 7.77 0.30 -6.81
N MET A 158 7.00 0.90 -7.70
CA MET A 158 6.77 2.34 -7.73
C MET A 158 6.11 2.83 -6.42
N MET A 159 5.10 2.11 -5.92
CA MET A 159 4.44 2.47 -4.66
C MET A 159 5.36 2.28 -3.45
N LEU A 160 6.03 1.12 -3.33
CA LEU A 160 6.94 0.87 -2.20
C LEU A 160 8.13 1.85 -2.20
N THR A 161 8.69 2.15 -3.37
CA THR A 161 9.78 3.14 -3.51
C THR A 161 9.34 4.53 -3.03
N LEU A 162 8.07 4.90 -3.23
CA LEU A 162 7.55 6.17 -2.73
C LEU A 162 7.57 6.20 -1.19
N VAL A 163 7.07 5.16 -0.54
CA VAL A 163 7.11 5.05 0.94
C VAL A 163 8.54 5.09 1.46
N VAL A 164 9.45 4.30 0.86
CA VAL A 164 10.87 4.27 1.25
C VAL A 164 11.54 5.64 1.06
N ARG A 165 11.19 6.37 -0.01
CA ARG A 165 11.70 7.72 -0.25
C ARG A 165 11.21 8.71 0.81
N GLU A 166 9.93 8.67 1.17
CA GLU A 166 9.39 9.57 2.20
C GLU A 166 9.98 9.24 3.58
N ALA A 167 10.14 7.96 3.92
CA ALA A 167 10.88 7.55 5.12
C ALA A 167 12.30 8.13 5.17
N ALA A 168 13.05 7.99 4.07
CA ALA A 168 14.42 8.50 3.98
C ALA A 168 14.47 10.03 4.15
N LYS A 169 13.56 10.79 3.51
CA LYS A 169 13.46 12.25 3.67
C LYS A 169 13.16 12.67 5.11
N MET A 170 12.38 11.89 5.83
CA MET A 170 12.06 12.14 7.25
C MET A 170 13.17 11.72 8.22
N GLY A 171 14.28 11.15 7.73
CA GLY A 171 15.37 10.66 8.57
C GLY A 171 15.05 9.37 9.31
N CYS A 172 14.06 8.59 8.85
CA CYS A 172 13.76 7.28 9.38
C CYS A 172 14.97 6.34 9.25
N GLY A 173 15.20 5.52 10.27
CA GLY A 173 16.27 4.51 10.26
C GLY A 173 15.94 3.30 9.37
N LYS A 174 14.66 2.98 9.19
CA LYS A 174 14.22 1.79 8.47
C LYS A 174 12.81 1.89 7.90
N VAL A 175 12.54 1.07 6.90
CA VAL A 175 11.19 0.67 6.49
C VAL A 175 11.12 -0.85 6.54
N GLU A 176 10.09 -1.41 7.17
CA GLU A 176 9.92 -2.85 7.36
C GLU A 176 8.53 -3.31 6.93
N TRP A 177 8.44 -4.58 6.54
CA TRP A 177 7.19 -5.28 6.25
C TRP A 177 7.41 -6.78 6.43
N SER A 178 6.31 -7.53 6.56
CA SER A 178 6.34 -8.97 6.63
C SER A 178 5.97 -9.59 5.30
N VAL A 179 6.58 -10.72 4.97
CA VAL A 179 6.29 -11.51 3.77
C VAL A 179 6.01 -12.93 4.20
N LEU A 180 5.00 -13.56 3.60
CA LEU A 180 4.73 -14.99 3.84
C LEU A 180 5.92 -15.82 3.35
N ASP A 181 6.35 -16.79 4.17
CA ASP A 181 7.54 -17.62 3.95
C ASP A 181 7.56 -18.33 2.58
N ARG A 182 6.38 -18.66 2.04
CA ARG A 182 6.22 -19.33 0.73
C ARG A 182 6.12 -18.39 -0.47
N ASN A 183 6.49 -17.11 -0.35
CA ASN A 183 6.39 -16.13 -1.42
C ASN A 183 7.76 -15.79 -2.05
N ASP A 184 8.38 -16.79 -2.67
CA ASP A 184 9.72 -16.68 -3.28
C ASP A 184 9.83 -15.52 -4.31
N ASN A 185 8.75 -15.28 -5.04
CA ASN A 185 8.64 -14.18 -5.99
C ASN A 185 8.75 -12.81 -5.31
N ALA A 186 8.17 -12.66 -4.11
CA ALA A 186 8.25 -11.43 -3.34
C ALA A 186 9.63 -11.26 -2.71
N SER A 187 10.25 -12.32 -2.19
CA SER A 187 11.60 -12.27 -1.59
C SER A 187 12.64 -11.76 -2.58
N SER A 188 12.73 -12.37 -3.77
CA SER A 188 13.66 -11.94 -4.82
C SER A 188 13.42 -10.48 -5.26
N PHE A 189 12.15 -10.08 -5.31
CA PHE A 189 11.78 -8.72 -5.66
C PHE A 189 12.26 -7.68 -4.63
N TYR A 190 12.10 -7.98 -3.34
CA TYR A 190 12.50 -7.09 -2.24
C TYR A 190 14.02 -7.05 -2.06
N GLU A 191 14.71 -8.18 -2.17
CA GLU A 191 16.18 -8.24 -2.18
C GLU A 191 16.75 -7.42 -3.35
N GLY A 192 16.13 -7.51 -4.53
CA GLY A 192 16.47 -6.67 -5.68
C GLY A 192 16.18 -5.17 -5.49
N MET A 193 15.58 -4.76 -4.37
CA MET A 193 15.47 -3.36 -3.94
C MET A 193 16.49 -2.99 -2.84
N GLY A 194 17.31 -3.94 -2.39
CA GLY A 194 18.27 -3.78 -1.29
C GLY A 194 17.68 -4.09 0.10
N ALA A 195 16.49 -4.68 0.19
CA ALA A 195 15.96 -5.15 1.47
C ALA A 195 16.69 -6.41 1.93
N ALA A 196 16.94 -6.53 3.24
CA ALA A 196 17.50 -7.72 3.85
C ALA A 196 16.40 -8.50 4.59
N MET A 197 16.38 -9.82 4.42
CA MET A 197 15.49 -10.71 5.17
C MET A 197 16.09 -11.03 6.55
N PHE A 198 15.27 -11.02 7.60
CA PHE A 198 15.67 -11.32 8.97
C PHE A 198 14.98 -12.61 9.48
N PRO A 199 15.46 -13.81 9.10
CA PRO A 199 14.76 -15.08 9.39
C PRO A 199 14.70 -15.43 10.90
N GLN A 200 15.56 -14.82 11.70
CA GLN A 200 15.61 -15.03 13.15
C GLN A 200 14.45 -14.34 13.89
N TRP A 201 13.80 -13.37 13.23
CA TRP A 201 12.75 -12.57 13.83
C TRP A 201 11.41 -13.28 13.67
N ARG A 202 10.73 -13.51 14.79
CA ARG A 202 9.45 -14.23 14.84
C ARG A 202 8.36 -13.30 15.33
N ILE A 203 7.22 -13.31 14.63
CA ILE A 203 6.03 -12.56 15.03
C ILE A 203 5.26 -13.42 16.03
N PHE A 204 5.09 -12.90 17.25
CA PHE A 204 4.14 -13.43 18.23
C PHE A 204 2.88 -12.58 18.15
N ARG A 205 1.71 -13.22 18.12
CA ARG A 205 0.42 -12.55 17.92
C ARG A 205 -0.59 -13.04 18.95
N LEU A 206 -1.20 -12.09 19.67
CA LEU A 206 -2.41 -12.29 20.46
C LEU A 206 -3.57 -11.61 19.74
N THR A 207 -4.67 -12.33 19.53
CA THR A 207 -5.86 -11.86 18.83
C THR A 207 -7.11 -12.49 19.42
N GLY A 208 -8.28 -11.86 19.21
CA GLY A 208 -9.56 -12.41 19.64
C GLY A 208 -9.64 -12.57 21.17
N GLU A 209 -10.23 -13.68 21.61
CA GLU A 209 -10.47 -13.97 23.03
C GLU A 209 -9.19 -13.93 23.87
N GLU A 210 -8.06 -14.43 23.36
CA GLU A 210 -6.79 -14.43 24.07
C GLU A 210 -6.27 -13.01 24.37
N LEU A 211 -6.53 -12.05 23.47
CA LEU A 211 -6.22 -10.65 23.72
C LEU A 211 -7.23 -10.03 24.69
N SER A 212 -8.52 -10.34 24.53
CA SER A 212 -9.61 -9.80 25.35
C SER A 212 -9.51 -10.17 26.83
N LYS A 213 -8.86 -11.31 27.18
CA LYS A 213 -8.60 -11.70 28.58
C LYS A 213 -7.89 -10.62 29.40
N TYR A 214 -7.04 -9.82 28.76
CA TYR A 214 -6.26 -8.77 29.43
C TYR A 214 -6.99 -7.43 29.58
N ALA A 215 -8.21 -7.28 29.05
CA ALA A 215 -8.94 -6.03 29.09
C ALA A 215 -9.64 -5.75 30.45
N GLY A 216 -9.64 -6.71 31.38
CA GLY A 216 -10.42 -6.66 32.62
C GLY A 216 -9.72 -7.15 33.88
N GLU A 217 -8.39 -7.18 33.94
CA GLU A 217 -7.65 -7.50 35.17
C GLU A 217 -7.14 -6.20 35.83
N GLU A 218 -8.02 -5.44 36.50
CA GLU A 218 -7.61 -4.49 37.55
C GLU A 218 -7.55 -5.25 38.89
N GLU A 219 -6.33 -5.26 39.44
CA GLU A 219 -5.88 -5.59 40.80
C GLU A 219 -6.91 -6.09 41.84
N ASP A 220 -6.95 -7.40 42.05
CA ASP A 220 -7.20 -8.01 43.37
C ASP A 220 -5.84 -8.52 43.91
N ARG A 221 -4.93 -7.59 44.22
CA ARG A 221 -3.64 -7.86 44.88
C ARG A 221 -3.33 -6.83 45.97
N ASP A 222 -4.33 -6.45 46.76
CA ASP A 222 -4.13 -5.93 48.11
C ASP A 222 -4.64 -6.98 49.11
N GLY A 223 -3.83 -8.01 49.33
CA GLY A 223 -4.13 -9.07 50.29
C GLY A 223 -3.02 -10.10 50.34
N GLN A 224 -2.15 -9.98 51.36
CA GLN A 224 -1.04 -10.88 51.75
C GLN A 224 0.24 -10.67 50.90
N LEU A 225 1.35 -10.15 51.43
CA LEU A 225 2.01 -10.36 52.74
C LEU A 225 2.76 -9.10 53.20
#